data_AF-A0A7C0YI05-F1
#
_entry.id   AF-A0A7C0YI05-F1
#
_cell.length_a   1.000
_cell.length_b   1.000
_cell.length_c   1.000
_cell.angle_alpha   90.00
_cell.angle_beta   90.00
_cell.angle_gamma   90.00
#
_symmetry.space_group_name_H-M   'P 1'
#
loop_
_entity.id
_entity.type
_entity.pdbx_description
1 polymer ?
#
loop_
_entity_poly.entity_id
_entity_poly.type
_entity_poly.pdbx_seq_one_letter_code
_entity_poly.pdbx_strand_id
1 'polypeptide(L)' 'MPLAEEEKLPYKSPRELEQEIARLEKEMKSAADALEFEKAALTRNEIKELKKALEKVMAG' A
#
# COMPACT_ATOMS: atom_id res chain seq x y z
N MET A 1 15.26 6.67 27.45
CA MET A 1 14.32 5.53 27.25
C MET A 1 13.03 6.10 26.67
N PRO A 2 12.25 5.38 25.82
CA PRO A 2 12.35 3.96 25.44
C PRO A 2 12.50 3.75 23.91
N LEU A 3 12.32 2.48 23.54
CA LEU A 3 12.81 1.75 22.37
C LEU A 3 12.16 2.17 21.05
N ALA A 4 12.96 2.06 19.99
CA ALA A 4 12.53 2.15 18.61
C ALA A 4 11.27 1.34 18.39
N GLU A 5 10.20 2.03 17.98
CA GLU A 5 9.00 1.41 17.43
C GLU A 5 9.46 0.50 16.31
N GLU A 6 9.36 -0.81 16.53
CA GLU A 6 9.38 -1.79 15.45
C GLU A 6 8.42 -1.26 14.40
N GLU A 7 8.93 -0.88 13.22
CA GLU A 7 8.13 -0.65 12.01
C GLU A 7 7.47 -1.98 11.64
N LYS A 8 6.46 -2.37 12.43
CA LYS A 8 5.50 -3.38 12.06
C LYS A 8 4.80 -2.77 10.86
N LEU A 9 5.06 -3.33 9.69
CA LEU A 9 4.20 -3.18 8.51
C LEU A 9 2.76 -2.99 9.03
N PRO A 10 2.12 -1.82 8.83
CA PRO A 10 0.95 -1.42 9.62
C PRO A 10 -0.28 -2.31 9.40
N TYR A 11 -0.18 -3.28 8.49
CA TYR A 11 -1.25 -4.19 8.10
C TYR A 11 -1.11 -5.50 8.88
N LYS A 12 -2.04 -5.72 9.80
CA LYS A 12 -2.07 -6.88 10.72
C LYS A 12 -2.74 -8.10 10.09
N SER A 13 -3.33 -7.96 8.90
CA SER A 13 -4.04 -9.03 8.20
C SER A 13 -4.05 -8.86 6.68
N PRO A 14 -4.23 -9.96 5.90
CA PRO A 14 -4.48 -9.90 4.45
C PRO A 14 -5.60 -8.93 4.08
N ARG A 15 -6.67 -8.91 4.89
CA ARG A 15 -7.83 -8.06 4.66
C ARG A 15 -7.51 -6.56 4.77
N GLU A 16 -6.64 -6.18 5.70
CA GLU A 16 -6.19 -4.78 5.82
C GLU A 16 -5.29 -4.39 4.64
N LEU A 17 -4.44 -5.30 4.16
CA LEU A 17 -3.66 -5.08 2.94
C LEU A 17 -4.55 -4.88 1.72
N GLU A 18 -5.57 -5.72 1.54
CA GLU A 18 -6.55 -5.59 0.46
C GLU A 18 -7.32 -4.26 0.51
N GLN A 19 -7.74 -3.85 1.71
CA GLN A 19 -8.44 -2.57 1.92
C GLN A 19 -7.55 -1.39 1.56
N GLU A 20 -6.29 -1.42 1.98
CA GLU A 20 -5.35 -0.35 1.67
C GLU A 20 -5.01 -0.29 0.18
N ILE A 21 -4.77 -1.45 -0.44
CA ILE A 21 -4.59 -1.54 -1.89
C ILE A 21 -5.77 -0.89 -2.63
N ALA A 22 -7.01 -1.22 -2.22
CA ALA A 22 -8.21 -0.62 -2.82
C ALA A 22 -8.33 0.89 -2.58
N ARG A 23 -7.86 1.39 -1.42
CA ARG A 23 -7.79 2.83 -1.12
C ARG A 23 -6.79 3.53 -2.04
N LEU A 24 -5.58 3.01 -2.15
CA LEU A 24 -4.51 3.56 -2.98
C LEU A 24 -4.84 3.47 -4.48
N GLU A 25 -5.52 2.42 -4.93
CA GLU A 25 -5.98 2.31 -6.32
C GLU A 25 -6.94 3.44 -6.70
N LYS A 26 -7.84 3.84 -5.79
CA LYS A 26 -8.71 5.01 -5.97
C LYS A 26 -7.90 6.29 -6.00
N GLU A 27 -6.95 6.45 -5.08
CA GLU A 27 -6.09 7.64 -5.00
C GLU A 27 -5.23 7.81 -6.25
N MET A 28 -4.62 6.72 -6.73
CA MET A 28 -3.85 6.70 -7.98
C MET A 28 -4.71 7.12 -9.16
N LYS A 29 -5.94 6.62 -9.25
CA LYS A 29 -6.87 6.99 -10.31
C LYS A 29 -7.22 8.48 -10.24
N SER A 30 -7.54 8.99 -9.06
CA SER A 30 -7.80 10.42 -8.88
C SER A 30 -6.59 11.30 -9.24
N ALA A 31 -5.38 10.88 -8.89
CA ALA A 31 -4.15 11.58 -9.28
C ALA A 31 -3.96 11.56 -10.81
N ALA A 32 -4.23 10.42 -11.46
CA ALA A 32 -4.17 10.31 -12.92
C ALA A 32 -5.22 11.18 -13.62
N ASP A 33 -6.46 11.22 -13.10
CA ASP A 33 -7.55 12.06 -13.60
C ASP A 33 -7.20 13.56 -13.44
N ALA A 34 -6.46 13.92 -12.40
CA ALA A 34 -5.94 15.27 -12.16
C ALA A 34 -4.63 15.60 -12.91
N LEU A 35 -4.13 14.69 -13.76
CA LEU A 35 -2.85 14.80 -14.47
C LEU A 35 -1.61 14.87 -13.56
N GLU A 36 -1.74 14.47 -12.29
CA GLU A 36 -0.65 14.34 -11.31
C GLU A 36 0.10 13.01 -11.51
N PHE A 37 0.76 12.84 -12.66
CA PHE A 37 1.36 11.56 -13.04
C PHE A 37 2.48 11.08 -12.11
N GLU A 38 3.25 12.00 -11.54
CA GLU A 38 4.29 11.66 -10.56
C GLU A 38 3.68 11.02 -9.31
N LYS A 39 2.61 11.63 -8.78
CA LYS A 39 1.85 11.09 -7.66
C LYS A 39 1.24 9.73 -8.01
N ALA A 40 0.60 9.61 -9.17
CA ALA A 40 0.06 8.33 -9.63
C ALA A 40 1.15 7.26 -9.76
N ALA A 41 2.36 7.60 -10.23
CA ALA A 41 3.47 6.67 -10.34
C ALA A 41 3.99 6.20 -8.98
N LEU A 42 4.09 7.11 -7.99
CA LEU A 42 4.47 6.77 -6.62
C LEU A 42 3.42 5.86 -5.98
N THR A 43 2.14 6.22 -6.05
CA THR A 43 1.04 5.41 -5.52
C THR A 43 0.99 4.02 -6.17
N ARG A 44 1.21 3.92 -7.48
CA ARG A 44 1.32 2.63 -8.19
C ARG A 44 2.44 1.76 -7.63
N ASN A 45 3.61 2.35 -7.36
CA ASN A 45 4.75 1.60 -6.82
C ASN A 45 4.42 1.07 -5.42
N GLU A 46 3.76 1.86 -4.59
CA GLU A 46 3.31 1.44 -3.25
C GLU A 46 2.28 0.30 -3.31
N ILE A 47 1.27 0.40 -4.20
CA ILE A 47 0.32 -0.69 -4.46
C ILE A 47 1.05 -1.99 -4.83
N LYS A 48 2.10 -1.91 -5.64
CA LYS A 48 2.88 -3.07 -6.07
C LYS A 48 3.59 -3.75 -4.90
N GLU A 49 4.15 -2.98 -3.97
CA GLU A 49 4.79 -3.53 -2.79
C GLU A 49 3.78 -4.13 -1.82
N LEU A 50 2.61 -3.51 -1.65
CA LEU A 50 1.52 -4.07 -0.83
C LEU A 50 0.96 -5.37 -1.42
N LYS A 51 0.82 -5.47 -2.74
CA LYS A 51 0.39 -6.72 -3.42
C LYS A 51 1.39 -7.85 -3.19
N LYS A 52 2.69 -7.58 -3.27
CA LYS A 52 3.73 -8.56 -2.93
C LYS A 52 3.68 -8.97 -1.46
N ALA A 53 3.42 -8.02 -0.55
CA ALA A 53 3.26 -8.33 0.87
C ALA A 53 2.03 -9.23 1.09
N LEU A 54 0.91 -8.94 0.44
CA LEU A 54 -0.30 -9.75 0.51
C LEU A 54 -0.07 -11.18 0.01
N GLU A 55 0.60 -11.33 -1.15
CA GLU A 55 0.97 -12.64 -1.68
C GLU A 55 1.80 -13.44 -0.68
N LYS A 56 2.79 -12.81 -0.05
CA LYS A 56 3.63 -13.47 0.98
C LYS A 56 2.82 -13.90 2.20
N VAL A 57 1.87 -13.08 2.66
CA VAL A 57 1.04 -13.40 3.82
C VAL A 57 0.03 -14.50 3.49
N MET A 58 -0.47 -14.56 2.25
CA MET A 58 -1.41 -15.59 1.81
C MET A 58 -0.75 -16.94 1.47
N ALA A 59 0.53 -16.93 1.10
CA ALA A 59 1.29 -18.13 0.74
C ALA A 59 1.92 -18.86 1.94
N GLY A 60 1.89 -18.25 3.13
CA GLY A 60 2.37 -18.84 4.40
C GLY A 60 1.23 -19.40 5.23
#